data_AF-A0A6G7YJP3-F1
#
_entry.id   AF-A0A6G7YJP3-F1
#
_cell.length_a   1.000
_cell.length_b   1.000
_cell.length_c   1.000
_cell.angle_alpha   90.00
_cell.angle_beta   90.00
_cell.angle_gamma   90.00
#
_symmetry.space_group_name_H-M   'P 1'
#
loop_
_entity.id
_entity.type
_entity.pdbx_description
1 polymer ?
#
loop_
_entity_poly.entity_id
_entity_poly.type
_entity_poly.pdbx_seq_one_letter_code
_entity_poly.pdbx_strand_id
1 'polypeptide(L)'
;MTPERTFEWWHRSHPTFAAISGFFAGMLFVTALPGAIAGVLRLLFSYERAEELFPFSLVALVLPIVLLAKRKTRRFGIFMVIGMAITALVVAGVASLVLYFMVAADAR
;
A
#
# COMPACT_ATOMS: atom_id res chain seq x y z
N MET A 1 -31.59 -35.57 1.86
CA MET A 1 -30.28 -34.96 2.11
C MET A 1 -30.21 -33.67 1.32
N THR A 2 -30.38 -32.54 1.99
CA THR A 2 -30.11 -31.22 1.40
C THR A 2 -28.63 -31.15 1.05
N PRO A 3 -28.24 -30.77 -0.18
CA PRO A 3 -26.83 -30.58 -0.49
C PRO A 3 -26.32 -29.47 0.42
N GLU A 4 -25.41 -29.81 1.33
CA GLU A 4 -24.66 -28.81 2.08
C GLU A 4 -23.96 -27.93 1.05
N ARG A 5 -24.41 -26.68 0.92
CA ARG A 5 -23.68 -25.64 0.19
C ARG A 5 -22.44 -25.31 1.01
N THR A 6 -21.48 -26.23 1.02
CA THR A 6 -20.14 -26.02 1.55
C THR A 6 -19.52 -24.90 0.72
N PHE A 7 -19.60 -23.68 1.27
CA PHE A 7 -18.99 -22.44 0.82
C PHE A 7 -17.98 -22.58 -0.34
N GLU A 8 -18.50 -22.67 -1.57
CA GLU A 8 -17.71 -22.89 -2.78
C GLU A 8 -16.77 -21.71 -3.05
N TRP A 9 -17.09 -20.53 -2.51
CA TRP A 9 -16.22 -19.33 -2.47
C TRP A 9 -14.95 -19.51 -1.63
N TRP A 10 -14.87 -20.55 -0.79
CA TRP A 10 -13.64 -20.96 -0.10
C TRP A 10 -12.73 -21.80 -1.01
N HIS A 11 -13.05 -22.00 -2.30
CA HIS A 11 -12.03 -22.33 -3.28
C HIS A 11 -11.21 -21.07 -3.61
N ARG A 12 -10.31 -20.74 -2.68
CA ARG A 12 -9.26 -19.69 -2.68
C ARG A 12 -8.33 -19.68 -3.91
N SER A 13 -8.64 -20.46 -4.93
CA SER A 13 -7.87 -20.71 -6.14
C SER A 13 -8.29 -19.82 -7.31
N HIS A 14 -9.36 -19.02 -7.17
CA HIS A 14 -9.82 -18.19 -8.28
C HIS A 14 -8.78 -17.09 -8.60
N PRO A 15 -8.27 -17.02 -9.84
CA PRO A 15 -7.21 -16.09 -10.22
C PRO A 15 -7.56 -14.61 -10.00
N THR A 16 -8.85 -14.27 -9.98
CA THR A 16 -9.37 -12.94 -9.68
C THR A 16 -9.21 -12.53 -8.22
N PHE A 17 -9.29 -13.47 -7.27
CA PHE A 17 -9.12 -13.17 -5.84
C PHE A 17 -7.71 -12.68 -5.54
N ALA A 18 -6.70 -13.37 -6.06
CA ALA A 18 -5.29 -12.97 -5.90
C ALA A 18 -5.00 -11.60 -6.54
N ALA A 19 -5.71 -11.26 -7.62
CA ALA A 19 -5.57 -9.97 -8.29
C ALA A 19 -6.18 -8.83 -7.47
N ILE A 20 -7.44 -8.98 -7.06
CA ILE A 20 -8.16 -7.95 -6.30
C ILE A 20 -7.49 -7.73 -4.93
N SER A 21 -7.20 -8.81 -4.21
CA SER A 21 -6.53 -8.73 -2.91
C SER A 21 -5.12 -8.13 -3.03
N GLY A 22 -4.36 -8.51 -4.07
CA GLY A 22 -3.07 -7.91 -4.38
C GLY A 22 -3.20 -6.41 -4.57
N PHE A 23 -4.06 -5.98 -5.49
CA PHE A 23 -4.29 -4.57 -5.79
C PHE A 23 -4.62 -3.73 -4.55
N PHE A 24 -5.62 -4.15 -3.76
CA PHE A 24 -6.00 -3.42 -2.54
C PHE A 24 -4.92 -3.47 -1.46
N ALA A 25 -4.17 -4.58 -1.33
CA ALA A 25 -3.01 -4.64 -0.45
C ALA A 25 -1.95 -3.61 -0.87
N GLY A 26 -1.72 -3.44 -2.18
CA GLY A 26 -0.83 -2.43 -2.73
C GLY A 26 -1.28 -1.00 -2.43
N MET A 27 -2.58 -0.74 -2.53
CA MET A 27 -3.16 0.55 -2.15
C MET A 27 -2.93 0.85 -0.66
N LEU A 28 -3.30 -0.09 0.23
CA LEU A 28 -3.07 0.05 1.67
C LEU A 28 -1.59 0.22 2.03
N PHE A 29 -0.71 -0.47 1.31
CA PHE A 29 0.72 -0.36 1.48
C PHE A 29 1.22 1.07 1.21
N VAL A 30 0.65 1.79 0.24
CA VAL A 30 1.06 3.16 -0.07
C VAL A 30 0.35 4.19 0.82
N THR A 31 -0.93 4.02 1.12
CA THR A 31 -1.70 5.04 1.86
C THR A 31 -1.56 4.91 3.37
N ALA A 32 -1.70 3.69 3.91
CA ALA A 32 -1.82 3.48 5.34
C ALA A 32 -0.47 3.19 5.99
N LEU A 33 0.39 2.42 5.34
CA LEU A 33 1.64 1.96 5.95
C LEU A 33 2.59 3.10 6.36
N PRO A 34 2.87 4.12 5.51
CA PRO A 34 3.75 5.22 5.92
C PRO A 34 3.16 5.99 7.11
N GLY A 35 1.85 6.26 7.08
CA GLY A 35 1.15 6.93 8.17
C GLY A 35 1.17 6.13 9.47
N ALA A 36 1.00 4.81 9.39
CA ALA A 36 1.10 3.92 10.55
C ALA A 36 2.51 3.91 11.15
N ILE A 37 3.54 3.83 10.31
CA ILE A 37 4.94 3.89 10.77
C ILE A 37 5.23 5.25 11.41
N ALA A 38 4.85 6.35 10.78
CA ALA A 38 5.01 7.69 11.35
C ALA A 38 4.30 7.82 12.71
N GLY A 39 3.06 7.33 12.79
CA GLY A 39 2.29 7.33 14.03
C GLY A 39 2.97 6.54 15.15
N VAL A 40 3.42 5.32 14.87
CA VAL A 40 4.16 4.50 15.84
C VAL A 40 5.47 5.17 16.25
N LEU A 41 6.23 5.73 15.31
CA LEU A 41 7.49 6.43 15.62
C LEU A 41 7.24 7.63 16.55
N ARG A 42 6.20 8.43 16.30
CA ARG A 42 5.85 9.58 17.16
C ARG A 42 5.29 9.18 18.52
N LEU A 43 4.75 7.97 18.66
CA LEU A 43 4.32 7.44 19.95
C LEU A 43 5.50 6.96 20.81
N LEU A 44 6.58 6.49 20.18
CA LEU A 44 7.73 5.88 20.87
C LEU A 44 8.93 6.82 21.03
N PHE A 45 9.06 7.83 20.17
CA PHE A 45 10.22 8.71 20.10
C PHE A 45 9.81 10.19 20.05
N SER A 46 10.77 11.10 20.29
CA SER A 46 10.58 12.53 20.07
C SER A 46 10.31 12.83 18.59
N TYR A 47 9.78 14.00 18.30
CA TYR A 47 9.47 14.41 16.93
C TYR A 47 10.71 14.38 16.02
N GLU A 48 11.82 14.94 16.50
CA GLU A 48 13.09 15.03 15.77
C GLU A 48 13.61 13.62 15.46
N ARG A 49 13.58 12.73 16.46
CA ARG A 49 14.05 11.36 16.27
C ARG A 49 13.12 10.54 15.38
N ALA A 50 11.81 10.76 15.46
CA ALA A 50 10.83 10.11 14.59
C ALA A 50 11.01 10.55 13.12
N GLU A 51 11.31 11.83 12.89
CA GLU A 51 11.58 12.37 11.55
C GLU A 51 12.85 11.79 10.94
N GLU A 52 13.95 11.71 11.72
CA GLU A 52 15.19 11.06 11.29
C GLU A 52 15.01 9.57 10.96
N LEU A 53 14.10 8.89 11.67
CA LEU A 53 13.84 7.46 11.47
C LEU A 53 12.80 7.17 10.38
N PHE A 54 12.00 8.16 9.97
CA PHE A 54 10.94 7.96 9.00
C PHE A 54 11.41 7.37 7.66
N PRO A 55 12.58 7.73 7.09
CA PRO A 55 13.10 7.12 5.87
C PRO A 55 13.28 5.59 5.95
N PHE A 56 13.45 5.01 7.15
CA PHE A 56 13.51 3.55 7.32
C PHE A 56 12.19 2.84 6.94
N SER A 57 11.08 3.57 6.80
CA SER A 57 9.84 3.03 6.22
C SER A 57 10.04 2.43 4.82
N LEU A 58 11.04 2.89 4.07
CA LEU A 58 11.41 2.32 2.77
C LEU A 58 11.83 0.85 2.86
N VAL A 59 12.31 0.38 4.02
CA VAL A 59 12.62 -1.05 4.25
C VAL A 59 11.38 -1.92 4.04
N ALA A 60 10.17 -1.38 4.23
CA ALA A 60 8.95 -2.11 3.94
C ALA A 60 8.84 -2.53 2.47
N LEU A 61 9.50 -1.84 1.52
CA LEU A 61 9.53 -2.20 0.10
C LEU A 61 10.19 -3.56 -0.15
N VAL A 62 10.94 -4.10 0.81
CA VAL A 62 11.43 -5.48 0.76
C VAL A 62 10.27 -6.46 0.61
N LEU A 63 9.11 -6.20 1.22
CA LEU A 63 7.94 -7.08 1.14
C LEU A 63 7.44 -7.27 -0.32
N PRO A 64 7.05 -6.23 -1.08
CA PRO A 64 6.64 -6.41 -2.47
C PRO A 64 7.74 -7.01 -3.35
N ILE A 65 9.01 -6.66 -3.11
CA ILE A 65 10.15 -7.24 -3.85
C ILE A 65 10.23 -8.76 -3.63
N VAL A 66 10.16 -9.23 -2.38
CA VAL A 66 10.18 -10.66 -2.05
C VAL A 66 8.98 -11.39 -2.65
N LEU A 67 7.81 -10.77 -2.63
CA LEU A 67 6.59 -11.34 -3.21
C LEU A 67 6.68 -11.50 -4.74
N LEU A 68 7.36 -10.58 -5.43
CA LEU A 68 7.64 -10.67 -6.87
C LEU A 68 8.65 -11.78 -7.20
N ALA A 69 9.67 -11.99 -6.35
CA ALA A 69 10.72 -12.98 -6.59
C ALA A 69 10.22 -14.43 -6.49
N LYS A 70 9.31 -14.72 -5.54
CA LYS A 70 8.81 -16.09 -5.34
C LYS A 70 7.73 -16.45 -6.37
N ARG A 71 7.98 -17.49 -7.20
CA ARG A 71 7.03 -17.96 -8.24
C ARG A 71 5.60 -18.19 -7.72
N LYS A 72 5.45 -18.70 -6.49
CA LYS A 72 4.13 -18.99 -5.88
C LYS A 72 3.32 -17.73 -5.55
N THR A 73 3.97 -16.60 -5.24
CA THR A 73 3.30 -15.34 -4.86
C THR A 73 3.32 -14.28 -5.96
N ARG A 74 4.01 -14.54 -7.08
CA ARG A 74 4.26 -13.56 -8.14
C ARG A 74 2.99 -12.93 -8.72
N ARG A 75 1.90 -13.70 -8.89
CA ARG A 75 0.62 -13.14 -9.37
C ARG A 75 0.09 -12.07 -8.41
N PHE A 76 0.00 -12.38 -7.13
CA PHE A 76 -0.39 -11.43 -6.09
C PHE A 76 0.55 -10.22 -6.06
N GLY A 77 1.87 -10.46 -6.09
CA GLY A 77 2.89 -9.41 -6.05
C GLY A 77 2.79 -8.43 -7.24
N ILE A 78 2.49 -8.93 -8.44
CA ILE A 78 2.29 -8.07 -9.63
C ILE A 78 1.10 -7.12 -9.41
N PHE A 79 -0.05 -7.64 -8.98
CA PHE A 79 -1.23 -6.80 -8.74
C PHE A 79 -1.05 -5.85 -7.56
N MET A 80 -0.32 -6.26 -6.52
CA MET A 80 0.10 -5.37 -5.43
C MET A 80 0.91 -4.21 -5.96
N VAL A 81 1.93 -4.46 -6.77
CA VAL A 81 2.78 -3.40 -7.33
C VAL A 81 1.99 -2.48 -8.26
N ILE A 82 1.03 -3.02 -9.04
CA ILE A 82 0.10 -2.20 -9.84
C ILE A 82 -0.73 -1.27 -8.93
N GLY A 83 -1.31 -1.82 -7.86
CA GLY A 83 -2.05 -1.03 -6.87
C GLY A 83 -1.18 0.04 -6.22
N MET A 84 0.06 -0.29 -5.86
CA MET A 84 1.03 0.67 -5.32
C MET A 84 1.33 1.79 -6.32
N ALA A 85 1.63 1.45 -7.58
CA ALA A 85 2.00 2.42 -8.60
C ALA A 85 0.86 3.39 -8.92
N ILE A 86 -0.36 2.88 -9.11
CA ILE A 86 -1.55 3.72 -9.35
C ILE A 86 -1.82 4.61 -8.15
N THR A 87 -1.76 4.07 -6.94
CA THR A 87 -1.98 4.85 -5.71
C THR A 87 -0.92 5.93 -5.54
N ALA A 88 0.35 5.61 -5.74
CA ALA A 88 1.44 6.58 -5.66
C ALA A 88 1.29 7.70 -6.70
N LEU A 89 0.88 7.36 -7.93
CA LEU A 89 0.59 8.34 -8.97
C LEU A 89 -0.54 9.29 -8.55
N VAL A 90 -1.64 8.75 -8.01
CA VAL A 90 -2.78 9.56 -7.53
C VAL A 90 -2.34 10.46 -6.37
N VAL A 91 -1.65 9.91 -5.37
CA VAL A 91 -1.16 10.67 -4.21
C VAL A 91 -0.23 11.79 -4.64
N ALA A 92 0.74 11.50 -5.52
CA ALA A 92 1.65 12.51 -6.04
C ALA A 92 0.90 13.59 -6.84
N GLY A 93 -0.03 13.19 -7.72
CA GLY A 93 -0.83 14.13 -8.50
C GLY A 93 -1.68 15.05 -7.64
N VAL A 94 -2.36 14.51 -6.63
CA VAL A 94 -3.16 15.30 -5.68
C VAL A 94 -2.26 16.20 -4.84
N ALA A 95 -1.14 15.69 -4.31
CA ALA A 95 -0.20 16.48 -3.51
C ALA A 95 0.38 17.65 -4.32
N SER A 96 0.81 17.41 -5.56
CA SER A 96 1.31 18.46 -6.45
C SER A 96 0.24 19.51 -6.75
N LEU A 97 -1.00 19.10 -7.00
CA LEU A 97 -2.10 20.03 -7.27
C LEU A 97 -2.43 20.89 -6.05
N VAL A 98 -2.50 20.28 -4.86
CA VAL A 98 -2.73 20.99 -3.59
C VAL A 98 -1.61 21.99 -3.34
N LEU A 99 -0.34 21.57 -3.46
CA LEU A 99 0.80 22.45 -3.29
C LEU A 99 0.79 23.61 -4.28
N TYR A 100 0.44 23.35 -5.55
CA TYR A 100 0.28 24.40 -6.55
C TYR A 100 -0.74 25.45 -6.12
N PHE A 101 -1.92 25.03 -5.65
CA PHE A 101 -2.95 25.95 -5.18
C PHE A 101 -2.55 26.70 -3.91
N MET A 102 -1.87 26.05 -2.97
CA MET A 102 -1.38 26.70 -1.75
C MET A 102 -0.38 27.82 -2.09
N VAL A 103 0.58 27.54 -2.97
CA VAL A 103 1.57 28.54 -3.40
C VAL A 103 0.91 29.66 -4.20
N ALA A 104 -0.04 29.33 -5.08
CA ALA A 104 -0.76 30.34 -5.87
C ALA A 104 -1.68 31.24 -5.02
N ALA A 105 -2.16 30.74 -3.88
CA ALA A 105 -2.96 31.51 -2.93
C ALA A 105 -2.08 32.41 -2.05
N ASP A 106 -0.91 31.94 -1.61
CA ASP A 106 0.05 32.70 -0.80
C ASP A 106 0.68 33.86 -1.59
N ALA A 107 0.81 33.70 -2.92
CA ALA A 107 1.33 34.73 -3.82
C ALA A 107 0.33 35.86 -4.17
N ARG A 108 -0.90 35.83 -3.63
CA ARG A 108 -1.94 36.85 -3.84
C ARG A 108 -2.13 37.71 -2.60
#